data_AF-A0A4Z1HPF6-F1
#
_entry.id   AF-A0A4Z1HPF6-F1
#
_cell.length_a   1.000
_cell.length_b   1.000
_cell.length_c   1.000
_cell.angle_alpha   90.00
_cell.angle_beta   90.00
_cell.angle_gamma   90.00
#
_symmetry.space_group_name_H-M   'P 1'
#
loop_
_entity.id
_entity.type
_entity.pdbx_description
1 polymer ?
#
loop_
_entity_poly.entity_id
_entity_poly.type
_entity_poly.pdbx_seq_one_letter_code
_entity_poly.pdbx_strand_id
1 'polypeptide(L)'
;MMMDESARHITTDKGFRMAKANVGIREGRWYWECKITSGVPRPKAGEPAQESHGHVRMGFARREAAQDAPVGFDAYSYGIRDVAGQKVWMSRPKDFFPAGESIYEGDVIGLEINLPSEKLHRKVVEGNYNPAVYLTDEDDGGMVRADMIRDRVPIRFKTHLYFEQIEYSTCKELEELMNPSPVISSTGCVASSSQDPGPTHPVPALLTLPHSSIKVYKNGKLIGTPFTDLLSFLPHASKPQPQVGAREGLDDGMLGYFPAVSVFRGGAAEVNFGPQWWYPPPGSSAEDDVDMVNDEPSLPKIRAASDRYDEQIVEDILYDIVDEVDFWIRDGGDSGKGKKRDLQFADGGAANGGGLGGGDAGGEIKELVQDDE
;
A
#
# COMPACT_ATOMS: atom_id res chain seq x y z
N MET A 1 -14.26 -7.07 -11.16
CA MET A 1 -13.03 -7.12 -11.96
C MET A 1 -12.91 -8.52 -12.50
N MET A 2 -12.40 -8.69 -13.73
CA MET A 2 -12.16 -10.00 -14.32
C MET A 2 -10.65 -10.19 -14.47
N MET A 3 -10.18 -11.39 -14.15
CA MET A 3 -8.78 -11.79 -14.26
C MET A 3 -8.70 -13.13 -14.99
N ASP A 4 -7.60 -13.36 -15.70
CA ASP A 4 -7.28 -14.69 -16.22
C ASP A 4 -6.74 -15.62 -15.10
N GLU A 5 -6.57 -16.90 -15.40
CA GLU A 5 -6.03 -17.88 -14.45
C GLU A 5 -4.61 -17.53 -13.98
N SER A 6 -3.83 -16.82 -14.82
CA SER A 6 -2.49 -16.37 -14.44
C SER A 6 -2.50 -15.15 -13.52
N ALA A 7 -3.66 -14.51 -13.34
CA ALA A 7 -3.85 -13.26 -12.62
C ALA A 7 -2.96 -12.10 -13.14
N ARG A 8 -2.55 -12.16 -14.41
CA ARG A 8 -1.74 -11.12 -15.06
C ARG A 8 -2.54 -10.28 -16.03
N HIS A 9 -3.60 -10.82 -16.60
CA HIS A 9 -4.50 -10.10 -17.50
C HIS A 9 -5.72 -9.66 -16.74
N ILE A 10 -6.02 -8.37 -16.81
CA ILE A 10 -7.10 -7.76 -16.05
C ILE A 10 -7.98 -6.91 -16.94
N THR A 11 -9.30 -6.99 -16.72
CA THR A 11 -10.29 -6.18 -17.44
C THR A 11 -11.60 -6.02 -16.64
N THR A 12 -12.53 -5.21 -17.14
CA THR A 12 -13.84 -4.98 -16.55
C THR A 12 -14.87 -4.64 -17.64
N ASP A 13 -16.15 -4.90 -17.38
CA ASP A 13 -17.23 -4.61 -18.32
C ASP A 13 -17.75 -3.17 -18.17
N LYS A 14 -17.91 -2.68 -16.94
CA LYS A 14 -18.62 -1.41 -16.65
C LYS A 14 -17.71 -0.36 -16.01
N GLY A 15 -18.05 0.04 -14.78
CA GLY A 15 -17.36 1.09 -14.04
C GLY A 15 -15.90 0.75 -13.73
N PHE A 16 -15.21 1.74 -13.18
CA PHE A 16 -13.82 1.56 -12.75
C PHE A 16 -13.75 0.47 -11.69
N ARG A 17 -12.74 -0.39 -11.81
CA ARG A 17 -12.32 -1.34 -10.79
C ARG A 17 -10.81 -1.36 -10.73
N MET A 18 -10.26 -1.46 -9.53
CA MET A 18 -8.84 -1.55 -9.26
C MET A 18 -8.48 -2.94 -8.74
N ALA A 19 -7.38 -3.48 -9.23
CA ALA A 19 -6.67 -4.59 -8.62
C ALA A 19 -5.36 -4.07 -8.05
N LYS A 20 -4.98 -4.62 -6.90
CA LYS A 20 -3.69 -4.43 -6.25
C LYS A 20 -2.91 -5.74 -6.35
N ALA A 21 -1.60 -5.68 -6.50
CA ALA A 21 -0.76 -6.86 -6.29
C ALA A 21 -0.96 -7.36 -4.85
N ASN A 22 -0.66 -8.63 -4.62
CA ASN A 22 -0.72 -9.27 -3.30
C ASN A 22 0.43 -8.86 -2.37
N VAL A 23 1.38 -8.07 -2.89
CA VAL A 23 2.63 -7.76 -2.21
C VAL A 23 2.82 -6.26 -2.06
N GLY A 24 3.12 -5.83 -0.83
CA GLY A 24 3.31 -4.43 -0.45
C GLY A 24 4.77 -4.04 -0.38
N ILE A 25 5.13 -2.94 -1.06
CA ILE A 25 6.48 -2.37 -1.04
C ILE A 25 6.59 -1.43 0.16
N ARG A 26 7.59 -1.68 1.03
CA ARG A 26 7.76 -1.01 2.33
C ARG A 26 8.97 -0.08 2.41
N GLU A 27 10.06 -0.44 1.75
CA GLU A 27 11.31 0.33 1.72
C GLU A 27 12.10 0.00 0.44
N GLY A 28 13.10 0.80 0.09
CA GLY A 28 14.00 0.53 -1.03
C GLY A 28 13.40 0.86 -2.41
N ARG A 29 14.02 0.31 -3.47
CA ARG A 29 13.76 0.68 -4.86
C ARG A 29 13.27 -0.50 -5.70
N TRP A 30 12.08 -0.37 -6.28
CA TRP A 30 11.36 -1.46 -6.93
C TRP A 30 10.79 -1.05 -8.28
N TYR A 31 10.63 -2.01 -9.19
CA TYR A 31 10.11 -1.80 -10.53
C TYR A 31 9.15 -2.89 -11.00
N TRP A 32 8.10 -2.48 -11.72
CA TRP A 32 7.17 -3.36 -12.42
C TRP A 32 6.61 -2.69 -13.69
N GLU A 33 6.00 -3.48 -14.57
CA GLU A 33 5.49 -3.01 -15.86
C GLU A 33 4.01 -3.35 -16.06
N CYS A 34 3.33 -2.48 -16.81
CA CYS A 34 1.95 -2.62 -17.21
C CYS A 34 1.83 -2.37 -18.71
N LYS A 35 1.41 -3.39 -19.46
CA LYS A 35 1.16 -3.32 -20.90
C LYS A 35 -0.32 -3.09 -21.15
N ILE A 36 -0.66 -2.13 -22.00
CA ILE A 36 -2.04 -1.88 -22.39
C ILE A 36 -2.44 -2.83 -23.50
N THR A 37 -3.40 -3.72 -23.24
CA THR A 37 -3.90 -4.68 -24.23
C THR A 37 -5.18 -4.22 -24.91
N SER A 38 -6.01 -3.43 -24.21
CA SER A 38 -7.23 -2.79 -24.74
C SER A 38 -7.40 -1.41 -24.07
N GLY A 39 -7.59 -0.35 -24.85
CA GLY A 39 -7.60 1.02 -24.34
C GLY A 39 -7.77 2.07 -25.44
N VAL A 40 -6.94 3.11 -25.40
CA VAL A 40 -6.95 4.17 -26.43
C VAL A 40 -6.21 3.66 -27.67
N PRO A 41 -6.87 3.52 -28.83
CA PRO A 41 -6.20 3.07 -30.05
C PRO A 41 -5.20 4.11 -30.54
N ARG A 42 -4.10 3.66 -31.14
CA ARG A 42 -3.10 4.56 -31.72
C ARG A 42 -3.71 5.32 -32.92
N PRO A 43 -3.59 6.65 -32.99
CA PRO A 43 -4.07 7.43 -34.12
C PRO A 43 -3.35 6.99 -35.40
N LYS A 44 -4.11 6.71 -36.46
CA LYS A 44 -3.57 6.45 -37.81
C LYS A 44 -3.73 7.70 -38.65
N ALA A 45 -2.67 8.09 -39.37
CA ALA A 45 -2.69 9.27 -40.22
C ALA A 45 -3.74 9.12 -41.33
N GLY A 46 -4.70 10.05 -41.39
CA GLY A 46 -5.75 10.07 -42.41
C GLY A 46 -7.02 9.28 -42.07
N GLU A 47 -7.09 8.62 -40.91
CA GLU A 47 -8.31 7.97 -40.42
C GLU A 47 -8.98 8.80 -39.31
N PRO A 48 -10.33 8.75 -39.18
CA PRO A 48 -11.01 9.38 -38.05
C PRO A 48 -10.54 8.74 -36.73
N ALA A 49 -10.53 9.55 -35.66
CA ALA A 49 -10.20 9.05 -34.33
C ALA A 49 -11.17 7.92 -33.94
N GLN A 50 -10.62 6.73 -33.70
CA GLN A 50 -11.40 5.59 -33.25
C GLN A 50 -11.79 5.79 -31.78
N GLU A 51 -13.02 5.38 -31.43
CA GLU A 51 -13.46 5.37 -30.04
C GLU A 51 -12.59 4.44 -29.18
N SER A 52 -12.35 4.83 -27.93
CA SER A 52 -11.58 4.06 -26.97
C SER A 52 -12.29 2.73 -26.68
N HIS A 53 -11.55 1.62 -26.60
CA HIS A 53 -12.09 0.30 -26.20
C HIS A 53 -12.25 0.18 -24.68
N GLY A 54 -12.03 1.28 -23.97
CA GLY A 54 -12.03 1.41 -22.53
C GLY A 54 -10.88 2.28 -22.05
N HIS A 55 -10.69 2.34 -20.75
CA HIS A 55 -9.61 3.12 -20.15
C HIS A 55 -8.83 2.33 -19.10
N VAL A 56 -7.54 2.64 -18.99
CA VAL A 56 -6.65 2.04 -18.00
C VAL A 56 -5.94 3.14 -17.22
N ARG A 57 -5.78 2.92 -15.91
CA ARG A 57 -4.88 3.68 -15.05
C ARG A 57 -3.96 2.73 -14.33
N MET A 58 -2.72 3.12 -14.10
CA MET A 58 -1.72 2.31 -13.42
C MET A 58 -0.95 3.17 -12.41
N GLY A 59 -0.44 2.56 -11.36
CA GLY A 59 0.21 3.30 -10.29
C GLY A 59 0.51 2.46 -9.05
N PHE A 60 0.56 3.13 -7.91
CA PHE A 60 0.72 2.50 -6.60
C PHE A 60 -0.43 2.92 -5.69
N ALA A 61 -0.92 2.00 -4.87
CA ALA A 61 -2.01 2.23 -3.94
C ALA A 61 -1.72 1.58 -2.59
N ARG A 62 -2.11 2.22 -1.49
CA ARG A 62 -2.01 1.63 -0.15
C ARG A 62 -3.17 0.66 0.11
N ARG A 63 -3.16 0.01 1.27
CA ARG A 63 -4.22 -0.94 1.67
C ARG A 63 -5.58 -0.25 1.73
N GLU A 64 -5.64 0.98 2.27
CA GLU A 64 -6.86 1.76 2.48
C GLU A 64 -7.55 2.20 1.17
N ALA A 65 -6.83 2.20 0.04
CA ALA A 65 -7.38 2.63 -1.24
C ALA A 65 -8.48 1.68 -1.72
N ALA A 66 -9.66 2.24 -1.99
CA ALA A 66 -10.86 1.50 -2.33
C ALA A 66 -10.76 0.82 -3.70
N GLN A 67 -10.98 -0.50 -3.76
CA GLN A 67 -10.89 -1.28 -5.01
C GLN A 67 -11.99 -0.95 -6.04
N ASP A 68 -13.09 -0.34 -5.62
CA ASP A 68 -14.16 0.11 -6.52
C ASP A 68 -13.90 1.48 -7.15
N ALA A 69 -12.82 2.15 -6.75
CA ALA A 69 -12.37 3.42 -7.31
C ALA A 69 -11.11 3.24 -8.17
N PRO A 70 -10.85 4.11 -9.17
CA PRO A 70 -9.62 4.06 -9.93
C PRO A 70 -8.42 4.56 -9.11
N VAL A 71 -7.24 4.02 -9.40
CA VAL A 71 -5.96 4.53 -8.87
C VAL A 71 -5.83 6.04 -9.16
N GLY A 72 -5.44 6.79 -8.14
CA GLY A 72 -5.39 8.26 -8.15
C GLY A 72 -6.71 8.94 -7.77
N PHE A 73 -7.76 8.20 -7.40
CA PHE A 73 -9.03 8.76 -6.94
C PHE A 73 -8.91 9.44 -5.57
N ASP A 74 -8.26 8.76 -4.63
CA ASP A 74 -8.10 9.16 -3.24
C ASP A 74 -6.68 9.68 -2.94
N ALA A 75 -6.42 10.00 -1.67
CA ALA A 75 -5.09 10.37 -1.20
C ALA A 75 -4.14 9.15 -1.05
N TYR A 76 -4.69 7.94 -0.98
CA TYR A 76 -3.98 6.69 -0.71
C TYR A 76 -3.38 6.04 -1.95
N SER A 77 -3.66 6.59 -3.14
CA SER A 77 -3.21 6.05 -4.41
C SER A 77 -2.68 7.12 -5.35
N TYR A 78 -1.59 6.81 -6.03
CA TYR A 78 -0.94 7.67 -7.02
C TYR A 78 -1.01 6.99 -8.38
N GLY A 79 -1.65 7.61 -9.36
CA GLY A 79 -1.93 6.98 -10.65
C GLY A 79 -1.48 7.79 -11.85
N ILE A 80 -1.25 7.11 -12.97
CA ILE A 80 -1.13 7.67 -14.31
C ILE A 80 -2.35 7.25 -15.11
N ARG A 81 -2.93 8.20 -15.84
CA ARG A 81 -4.08 7.98 -16.71
C ARG A 81 -3.62 7.80 -18.16
N ASP A 82 -4.23 6.85 -18.86
CA ASP A 82 -4.00 6.58 -20.28
C ASP A 82 -4.17 7.82 -21.19
N VAL A 83 -5.29 8.53 -21.03
CA VAL A 83 -5.61 9.75 -21.77
C VAL A 83 -4.63 10.86 -21.37
N ALA A 84 -3.88 11.36 -22.36
CA ALA A 84 -2.88 12.41 -22.22
C ALA A 84 -1.74 12.10 -21.22
N GLY A 85 -1.60 10.85 -20.76
CA GLY A 85 -0.53 10.45 -19.83
C GLY A 85 -0.52 11.28 -18.54
N GLN A 86 -1.69 11.74 -18.08
CA GLN A 86 -1.77 12.66 -16.96
C GLN A 86 -1.45 11.94 -15.65
N LYS A 87 -0.72 12.62 -14.75
CA LYS A 87 -0.59 12.16 -13.37
C LYS A 87 -1.85 12.53 -12.60
N VAL A 88 -2.35 11.62 -11.77
CA VAL A 88 -3.60 11.78 -11.03
C VAL A 88 -3.36 11.41 -9.56
N TRP A 89 -3.72 12.32 -8.68
CA TRP A 89 -3.77 12.13 -7.23
C TRP A 89 -4.94 12.94 -6.70
N MET A 90 -5.73 12.38 -5.78
CA MET A 90 -6.94 13.01 -5.23
C MET A 90 -7.96 13.44 -6.29
N SER A 91 -8.12 12.65 -7.35
CA SER A 91 -9.00 12.95 -8.48
C SER A 91 -8.66 14.25 -9.22
N ARG A 92 -7.40 14.72 -9.13
CA ARG A 92 -6.90 15.93 -9.81
C ARG A 92 -5.89 15.55 -10.90
N PRO A 93 -6.32 15.38 -12.16
CA PRO A 93 -5.41 15.15 -13.27
C PRO A 93 -4.53 16.38 -13.51
N LYS A 94 -3.24 16.17 -13.70
CA LYS A 94 -2.27 17.18 -14.10
C LYS A 94 -1.44 16.65 -15.26
N ASP A 95 -1.09 17.54 -16.18
CA ASP A 95 -0.24 17.19 -17.31
C ASP A 95 1.13 16.74 -16.81
N PHE A 96 1.65 15.69 -17.45
CA PHE A 96 2.92 15.08 -17.08
C PHE A 96 3.66 14.59 -18.31
N PHE A 97 2.98 13.85 -19.20
CA PHE A 97 3.55 13.47 -20.48
C PHE A 97 3.72 14.71 -21.39
N PRO A 98 4.66 14.65 -22.35
CA PRO A 98 4.81 15.70 -23.36
C PRO A 98 3.48 15.99 -24.08
N ALA A 99 3.27 17.25 -24.45
CA ALA A 99 2.04 17.67 -25.13
C ALA A 99 1.82 16.87 -26.42
N GLY A 100 0.61 16.31 -26.57
CA GLY A 100 0.24 15.48 -27.72
C GLY A 100 0.63 14.00 -27.57
N GLU A 101 1.29 13.61 -26.48
CA GLU A 101 1.57 12.21 -26.17
C GLU A 101 0.48 11.63 -25.25
N SER A 102 0.14 10.35 -25.46
CA SER A 102 -0.76 9.58 -24.60
C SER A 102 -0.24 8.16 -24.47
N ILE A 103 -0.91 7.35 -23.65
CA ILE A 103 -0.64 5.92 -23.55
C ILE A 103 -1.63 5.21 -24.48
N TYR A 104 -1.10 4.45 -25.44
CA TYR A 104 -1.91 3.76 -26.44
C TYR A 104 -1.88 2.25 -26.22
N GLU A 105 -2.81 1.56 -26.88
CA GLU A 105 -2.76 0.10 -27.00
C GLU A 105 -1.40 -0.38 -27.53
N GLY A 106 -0.87 -1.41 -26.87
CA GLY A 106 0.45 -1.98 -27.12
C GLY A 106 1.61 -1.27 -26.41
N ASP A 107 1.42 -0.07 -25.87
CA ASP A 107 2.46 0.58 -25.06
C ASP A 107 2.66 -0.17 -23.73
N VAL A 108 3.91 -0.21 -23.28
CA VAL A 108 4.32 -0.75 -21.98
C VAL A 108 4.77 0.40 -21.09
N ILE A 109 4.15 0.51 -19.93
CA ILE A 109 4.46 1.52 -18.92
C ILE A 109 5.21 0.87 -17.78
N GLY A 110 6.44 1.30 -17.57
CA GLY A 110 7.28 0.93 -16.44
C GLY A 110 7.06 1.89 -15.27
N LEU A 111 6.92 1.36 -14.06
CA LEU A 111 6.75 2.14 -12.85
C LEU A 111 7.81 1.74 -11.84
N GLU A 112 8.65 2.72 -11.47
CA GLU A 112 9.65 2.60 -10.42
C GLU A 112 9.15 3.35 -9.18
N ILE A 113 9.23 2.72 -8.02
CA ILE A 113 9.02 3.39 -6.72
C ILE A 113 10.31 3.31 -5.90
N ASN A 114 10.72 4.45 -5.35
CA ASN A 114 11.79 4.56 -4.37
C ASN A 114 11.17 4.99 -3.04
N LEU A 115 11.41 4.22 -1.99
CA LEU A 115 11.02 4.52 -0.63
C LEU A 115 12.27 4.59 0.27
N PRO A 116 12.27 5.46 1.29
CA PRO A 116 13.34 5.44 2.29
C PRO A 116 13.32 4.12 3.08
N SER A 117 14.40 3.86 3.79
CA SER A 117 14.54 2.79 4.78
C SER A 117 13.41 2.85 5.80
N GLU A 118 13.00 1.69 6.30
CA GLU A 118 11.98 1.58 7.34
C GLU A 118 12.41 2.34 8.60
N LYS A 119 13.72 2.39 8.88
CA LYS A 119 14.32 3.16 9.98
C LYS A 119 14.07 4.66 9.84
N LEU A 120 14.30 5.23 8.66
CA LEU A 120 14.03 6.64 8.40
C LEU A 120 12.53 6.94 8.41
N HIS A 121 11.73 6.05 7.80
CA HIS A 121 10.27 6.14 7.84
C HIS A 121 9.75 6.20 9.28
N ARG A 122 10.23 5.33 10.19
CA ARG A 122 9.82 5.37 11.60
C ARG A 122 10.20 6.67 12.29
N LYS A 123 11.40 7.20 12.06
CA LYS A 123 11.81 8.51 12.62
C LYS A 123 10.87 9.64 12.19
N VAL A 124 10.38 9.60 10.94
CA VAL A 124 9.39 10.57 10.44
C VAL A 124 8.09 10.46 11.23
N VAL A 125 7.57 9.24 11.38
CA VAL A 125 6.28 8.99 12.06
C VAL A 125 6.34 9.24 13.57
N GLU A 126 7.48 9.00 14.20
CA GLU A 126 7.75 9.34 15.60
C GLU A 126 7.99 10.85 15.83
N GLY A 127 8.10 11.65 14.77
CA GLY A 127 8.39 13.09 14.86
C GLY A 127 9.84 13.45 15.20
N ASN A 128 10.75 12.47 15.11
CA ASN A 128 12.18 12.62 15.41
C ASN A 128 13.03 12.96 14.17
N TYR A 129 12.38 13.18 13.02
CA TYR A 129 13.06 13.51 11.77
C TYR A 129 13.52 14.98 11.74
N ASN A 130 14.81 15.18 11.43
CA ASN A 130 15.39 16.50 11.21
C ASN A 130 16.00 16.59 9.79
N PRO A 131 15.42 17.37 8.87
CA PRO A 131 15.92 17.52 7.50
C PRO A 131 17.38 17.98 7.40
N ALA A 132 17.90 18.69 8.41
CA ALA A 132 19.29 19.17 8.40
C ALA A 132 20.33 18.09 8.74
N VAL A 133 19.90 16.97 9.31
CA VAL A 133 20.77 15.85 9.73
C VAL A 133 20.70 14.71 8.73
N TYR A 134 19.51 14.43 8.21
CA TYR A 134 19.26 13.31 7.29
C TYR A 134 19.23 13.80 5.83
N LEU A 135 20.40 14.23 5.34
CA LEU A 135 20.58 14.63 3.94
C LEU A 135 20.58 13.40 2.99
N THR A 136 20.98 12.25 3.51
CA THR A 136 21.03 10.96 2.83
C THR A 136 20.46 9.87 3.75
N ASP A 137 19.82 8.87 3.14
CA ASP A 137 19.32 7.69 3.84
C ASP A 137 20.46 6.65 3.97
N GLU A 138 21.37 6.91 4.90
CA GLU A 138 22.43 5.95 5.25
C GLU A 138 21.83 4.85 6.13
N ASP A 139 21.43 3.76 5.50
CA ASP A 139 21.12 2.52 6.21
C ASP A 139 22.42 1.91 6.74
N ASP A 140 22.61 1.97 8.07
CA ASP A 140 23.80 1.46 8.76
C ASP A 140 23.79 -0.07 8.93
N GLY A 141 22.81 -0.76 8.34
CA GLY A 141 22.69 -2.21 8.42
C GLY A 141 22.33 -2.70 9.83
N GLY A 142 21.72 -1.85 10.66
CA GLY A 142 21.29 -2.20 12.00
C GLY A 142 20.30 -3.38 12.01
N MET A 143 20.58 -4.42 12.81
CA MET A 143 19.73 -5.62 12.90
C MET A 143 18.37 -5.42 13.58
N VAL A 144 18.07 -4.23 14.11
CA VAL A 144 16.85 -3.98 14.90
C VAL A 144 15.73 -3.53 13.97
N ARG A 145 14.84 -4.47 13.61
CA ARG A 145 13.56 -4.18 12.93
C ARG A 145 12.43 -3.97 13.94
N ALA A 146 11.32 -3.36 13.50
CA ALA A 146 10.11 -3.20 14.31
C ALA A 146 9.50 -4.55 14.61
N ASP A 147 8.87 -4.63 15.78
CA ASP A 147 7.93 -5.71 16.05
C ASP A 147 6.70 -5.52 15.15
N MET A 148 6.40 -6.53 14.35
CA MET A 148 5.13 -6.65 13.64
C MET A 148 4.20 -7.50 14.48
N ILE A 149 3.05 -6.95 14.83
CA ILE A 149 2.08 -7.59 15.72
C ILE A 149 0.81 -7.81 14.91
N ARG A 150 0.57 -9.07 14.55
CA ARG A 150 -0.51 -9.48 13.65
C ARG A 150 -1.64 -10.11 14.45
N ASP A 151 -2.86 -9.86 14.02
CA ASP A 151 -4.05 -10.55 14.53
C ASP A 151 -4.76 -11.24 13.35
N ARG A 152 -4.77 -12.57 13.37
CA ARG A 152 -5.31 -13.42 12.31
C ARG A 152 -6.21 -14.46 12.94
N VAL A 153 -7.51 -14.38 12.65
CA VAL A 153 -8.50 -15.32 13.18
C VAL A 153 -8.84 -16.35 12.10
N PRO A 154 -8.62 -17.65 12.33
CA PRO A 154 -9.05 -18.67 11.37
C PRO A 154 -10.58 -18.79 11.39
N ILE A 155 -11.19 -18.62 10.23
CA ILE A 155 -12.63 -18.78 10.02
C ILE A 155 -12.89 -19.82 8.94
N ARG A 156 -13.96 -20.60 9.13
CA ARG A 156 -14.47 -21.48 8.07
C ARG A 156 -15.56 -20.74 7.32
N PHE A 157 -15.29 -20.42 6.06
CA PHE A 157 -16.30 -19.87 5.17
C PHE A 157 -16.64 -20.90 4.10
N LYS A 158 -17.89 -21.36 4.10
CA LYS A 158 -18.34 -22.52 3.32
C LYS A 158 -17.46 -23.75 3.66
N THR A 159 -16.86 -24.37 2.65
CA THR A 159 -16.03 -25.58 2.80
C THR A 159 -14.53 -25.29 2.96
N HIS A 160 -14.12 -24.02 2.94
CA HIS A 160 -12.71 -23.63 2.95
C HIS A 160 -12.37 -22.88 4.24
N LEU A 161 -11.09 -22.97 4.62
CA LEU A 161 -10.53 -22.25 5.76
C LEU A 161 -9.87 -20.96 5.26
N TYR A 162 -10.16 -19.85 5.93
CA TYR A 162 -9.59 -18.54 5.64
C TYR A 162 -9.05 -17.93 6.94
N PHE A 163 -8.15 -16.97 6.80
CA PHE A 163 -7.80 -16.05 7.89
C PHE A 163 -8.52 -14.73 7.68
N GLU A 164 -9.17 -14.27 8.74
CA GLU A 164 -9.68 -12.91 8.84
C GLU A 164 -8.63 -12.03 9.50
N GLN A 165 -8.37 -10.87 8.90
CA GLN A 165 -7.46 -9.86 9.40
C GLN A 165 -8.16 -8.50 9.31
N ILE A 166 -7.94 -7.66 10.31
CA ILE A 166 -8.51 -6.32 10.39
C ILE A 166 -7.91 -5.45 9.29
N GLU A 167 -8.76 -4.82 8.48
CA GLU A 167 -8.30 -3.93 7.41
C GLU A 167 -8.04 -2.50 7.94
N TYR A 168 -7.17 -1.77 7.25
CA TYR A 168 -6.94 -0.35 7.49
C TYR A 168 -8.05 0.49 6.86
N SER A 169 -8.58 1.43 7.62
CA SER A 169 -9.67 2.31 7.18
C SER A 169 -9.15 3.69 6.78
N THR A 170 -9.92 4.41 5.96
CA THR A 170 -9.64 5.80 5.63
C THR A 170 -9.75 6.69 6.89
N CYS A 171 -8.89 7.70 6.98
CA CYS A 171 -8.92 8.73 8.01
C CYS A 171 -9.52 10.05 7.49
N LYS A 172 -10.13 10.79 8.41
CA LYS A 172 -10.81 12.06 8.12
C LYS A 172 -9.85 13.13 7.59
N GLU A 173 -8.61 13.13 8.06
CA GLU A 173 -7.59 14.11 7.70
C GLU A 173 -7.24 14.03 6.21
N LEU A 174 -7.14 12.82 5.66
CA LEU A 174 -6.89 12.61 4.24
C LEU A 174 -8.14 12.80 3.38
N GLU A 175 -9.34 12.54 3.92
CA GLU A 175 -10.61 12.91 3.27
C GLU A 175 -10.76 14.44 3.18
N GLU A 176 -10.38 15.17 4.22
CA GLU A 176 -10.35 16.63 4.23
C GLU A 176 -9.34 17.19 3.23
N LEU A 177 -8.17 16.56 3.09
CA LEU A 177 -7.16 16.95 2.10
C LEU A 177 -7.67 16.85 0.64
N MET A 178 -8.56 15.91 0.37
CA MET A 178 -9.19 15.77 -0.95
C MET A 178 -10.16 16.93 -1.26
N ASN A 179 -10.74 17.55 -0.23
CA ASN A 179 -11.73 18.61 -0.40
C ASN A 179 -11.09 19.93 -0.86
N PRO A 180 -11.55 20.52 -1.98
CA PRO A 180 -10.96 21.75 -2.52
C PRO A 180 -11.37 23.02 -1.75
N SER A 181 -12.34 22.93 -0.84
CA SER A 181 -12.79 24.06 -0.03
C SER A 181 -12.14 24.01 1.35
N PRO A 182 -11.51 25.09 1.83
CA PRO A 182 -11.01 25.14 3.20
C PRO A 182 -12.21 25.05 4.15
N VAL A 183 -12.32 23.92 4.86
CA VAL A 183 -13.35 23.76 5.89
C VAL A 183 -12.85 24.54 7.10
N ILE A 184 -13.46 25.69 7.39
CA ILE A 184 -13.27 26.35 8.68
C ILE A 184 -13.82 25.40 9.73
N SER A 185 -12.94 24.79 10.53
CA SER A 185 -13.35 23.96 11.66
C SER A 185 -14.19 24.80 12.63
N SER A 186 -15.33 24.27 13.07
CA SER A 186 -16.27 24.93 13.98
C SER A 186 -15.70 25.17 15.39
N THR A 187 -14.49 24.70 15.67
CA THR A 187 -13.81 24.76 16.97
C THR A 187 -12.81 25.91 17.12
N GLY A 188 -12.68 26.83 16.15
CA GLY A 188 -11.89 28.06 16.30
C GLY A 188 -10.38 27.86 16.47
N CYS A 189 -9.89 26.63 16.37
CA CYS A 189 -8.50 26.30 16.17
C CYS A 189 -8.19 26.32 14.68
N VAL A 190 -7.16 27.07 14.27
CA VAL A 190 -6.65 27.11 12.89
C VAL A 190 -6.50 25.67 12.41
N ALA A 191 -7.32 25.26 11.45
CA ALA A 191 -7.37 23.89 11.01
C ALA A 191 -6.00 23.51 10.42
N SER A 192 -5.45 22.39 10.90
CA SER A 192 -4.26 21.73 10.35
C SER A 192 -4.43 21.30 8.89
N SER A 193 -5.62 21.48 8.30
CA SER A 193 -5.93 21.27 6.88
C SER A 193 -5.52 22.43 5.97
N SER A 194 -4.89 23.48 6.51
CA SER A 194 -4.40 24.63 5.72
C SER A 194 -2.94 24.51 5.31
N GLN A 195 -2.21 23.49 5.80
CA GLN A 195 -0.82 23.23 5.43
C GLN A 195 -0.76 22.01 4.51
N ASP A 196 0.05 22.13 3.46
CA ASP A 196 0.30 21.00 2.56
C ASP A 196 1.05 19.88 3.30
N PRO A 197 0.86 18.61 2.90
CA PRO A 197 1.60 17.48 3.44
C PRO A 197 3.11 17.70 3.41
N GLY A 198 3.83 17.22 4.42
CA GLY A 198 5.27 17.40 4.53
C GLY A 198 5.92 16.49 5.58
N PRO A 199 7.25 16.35 5.58
CA PRO A 199 7.94 15.35 6.39
C PRO A 199 7.98 15.65 7.88
N THR A 200 7.61 16.87 8.29
CA THR A 200 7.54 17.31 9.69
C THR A 200 6.16 17.85 10.05
N HIS A 201 5.12 17.41 9.32
CA HIS A 201 3.75 17.86 9.52
C HIS A 201 3.22 17.40 10.90
N PRO A 202 2.51 18.24 11.67
CA PRO A 202 2.05 17.90 13.02
C PRO A 202 0.99 16.79 13.07
N VAL A 203 0.27 16.58 11.96
CA VAL A 203 -0.71 15.50 11.79
C VAL A 203 -0.04 14.27 11.17
N PRO A 204 -0.04 13.10 11.84
CA PRO A 204 0.65 11.90 11.35
C PRO A 204 0.22 11.44 9.95
N ALA A 205 -1.07 11.51 9.63
CA ALA A 205 -1.59 11.09 8.32
C ALA A 205 -1.10 11.96 7.14
N LEU A 206 -0.63 13.18 7.43
CA LEU A 206 -0.13 14.14 6.45
C LEU A 206 1.40 14.20 6.39
N LEU A 207 2.08 13.31 7.13
CA LEU A 207 3.53 13.16 7.04
C LEU A 207 3.91 12.56 5.69
N THR A 208 4.92 13.13 5.04
CA THR A 208 5.49 12.60 3.80
C THR A 208 6.85 11.95 4.03
N LEU A 209 7.18 11.01 3.14
CA LEU A 209 8.42 10.26 3.17
C LEU A 209 9.51 11.02 2.41
N PRO A 210 10.57 11.47 3.10
CA PRO A 210 11.70 12.12 2.43
C PRO A 210 12.37 11.14 1.47
N HIS A 211 12.93 11.66 0.38
CA HIS A 211 13.61 10.89 -0.68
C HIS A 211 12.73 9.85 -1.39
N SER A 212 11.42 9.82 -1.11
CA SER A 212 10.50 8.95 -1.83
C SER A 212 10.14 9.54 -3.18
N SER A 213 10.04 8.68 -4.20
CA SER A 213 9.64 9.11 -5.53
C SER A 213 9.03 7.96 -6.34
N ILE A 214 8.18 8.32 -7.30
CA ILE A 214 7.68 7.42 -8.33
C ILE A 214 8.20 7.93 -9.66
N LYS A 215 8.89 7.09 -10.44
CA LYS A 215 9.32 7.39 -11.81
C LYS A 215 8.53 6.56 -12.80
N VAL A 216 8.27 7.14 -13.97
CA VAL A 216 7.48 6.51 -15.03
C VAL A 216 8.28 6.42 -16.31
N TYR A 217 8.25 5.24 -16.90
CA TYR A 217 8.90 4.88 -18.15
C TYR A 217 7.84 4.50 -19.17
N LYS A 218 8.05 4.83 -20.44
CA LYS A 218 7.23 4.38 -21.56
C LYS A 218 8.11 3.65 -22.55
N ASN A 219 7.83 2.38 -22.78
CA ASN A 219 8.60 1.51 -23.67
C ASN A 219 10.12 1.58 -23.36
N GLY A 220 10.48 1.55 -22.07
CA GLY A 220 11.85 1.63 -21.56
C GLY A 220 12.45 3.04 -21.45
N LYS A 221 11.84 4.06 -22.06
CA LYS A 221 12.33 5.44 -21.97
C LYS A 221 11.77 6.15 -20.75
N LEU A 222 12.64 6.73 -19.92
CA LEU A 222 12.23 7.56 -18.79
C LEU A 222 11.45 8.78 -19.29
N ILE A 223 10.23 8.96 -18.79
CA ILE A 223 9.41 10.15 -19.03
C ILE A 223 9.68 11.19 -17.93
N GLY A 224 9.78 10.75 -16.68
CA GLY A 224 10.12 11.61 -15.55
C GLY A 224 9.58 11.09 -14.22
N THR A 225 9.57 11.98 -13.22
CA THR A 225 9.18 11.69 -11.84
C THR A 225 7.89 12.45 -11.50
N PRO A 226 6.70 11.85 -11.71
CA PRO A 226 5.42 12.54 -11.47
C PRO A 226 5.15 12.86 -10.00
N PHE A 227 5.64 12.02 -9.08
CA PHE A 227 5.36 12.13 -7.65
C PHE A 227 6.66 12.04 -6.85
N THR A 228 6.82 12.96 -5.91
CA THR A 228 7.84 12.97 -4.87
C THR A 228 7.13 13.13 -3.52
N ASP A 229 7.81 12.79 -2.44
CA ASP A 229 7.31 13.03 -1.08
C ASP A 229 5.95 12.32 -0.85
N LEU A 230 5.93 11.02 -1.10
CA LEU A 230 4.77 10.15 -0.90
C LEU A 230 4.32 10.16 0.56
N LEU A 231 3.04 9.95 0.83
CA LEU A 231 2.52 9.91 2.21
C LEU A 231 3.10 8.72 3.00
N SER A 232 3.42 8.97 4.26
CA SER A 232 3.78 7.91 5.20
C SER A 232 2.60 6.97 5.44
N PHE A 233 2.92 5.70 5.66
CA PHE A 233 1.92 4.63 5.84
C PHE A 233 2.19 3.80 7.08
N LEU A 234 3.35 3.90 7.72
CA LEU A 234 3.57 3.19 8.98
C LEU A 234 2.68 3.81 10.07
N PRO A 235 2.22 3.02 11.06
CA PRO A 235 1.49 3.55 12.21
C PRO A 235 2.35 4.60 12.92
N HIS A 236 1.85 5.78 13.28
CA HIS A 236 0.47 6.22 13.48
C HIS A 236 -0.23 6.85 12.25
N ALA A 237 0.40 6.88 11.07
CA ALA A 237 -0.18 7.48 9.87
C ALA A 237 -1.35 6.66 9.29
N SER A 238 -1.25 5.33 9.38
CA SER A 238 -2.33 4.39 9.08
C SER A 238 -3.00 3.89 10.36
N LYS A 239 -4.32 3.72 10.32
CA LYS A 239 -5.11 3.23 11.45
C LYS A 239 -5.98 2.04 11.05
N PRO A 240 -5.96 0.94 11.81
CA PRO A 240 -6.87 -0.17 11.58
C PRO A 240 -8.31 0.28 11.83
N GLN A 241 -9.26 -0.40 11.18
CA GLN A 241 -10.68 -0.14 11.40
C GLN A 241 -11.04 -0.38 12.89
N PRO A 242 -11.79 0.51 13.54
CA PRO A 242 -12.12 0.37 14.95
C PRO A 242 -13.10 -0.79 15.17
N GLN A 243 -12.57 -1.94 15.53
CA GLN A 243 -13.33 -3.14 15.87
C GLN A 243 -12.65 -3.92 17.01
N VAL A 244 -13.37 -4.87 17.60
CA VAL A 244 -12.84 -5.69 18.71
C VAL A 244 -11.60 -6.44 18.22
N GLY A 245 -10.47 -6.29 18.93
CA GLY A 245 -9.18 -6.86 18.54
C GLY A 245 -8.26 -5.89 17.78
N ALA A 246 -8.77 -4.76 17.28
CA ALA A 246 -7.94 -3.76 16.59
C ALA A 246 -6.91 -3.13 17.54
N ARG A 247 -5.64 -3.17 17.15
CA ARG A 247 -4.54 -2.56 17.90
C ARG A 247 -4.03 -1.33 17.14
N GLU A 248 -4.48 -0.15 17.57
CA GLU A 248 -4.01 1.12 16.99
C GLU A 248 -2.52 1.34 17.33
N GLY A 249 -1.78 1.90 16.38
CA GLY A 249 -0.36 2.23 16.55
C GLY A 249 0.60 1.06 16.37
N LEU A 250 0.11 -0.14 16.05
CA LEU A 250 0.94 -1.32 15.77
C LEU A 250 0.90 -1.68 14.28
N ASP A 251 2.03 -2.16 13.77
CA ASP A 251 2.18 -2.60 12.38
C ASP A 251 1.86 -4.08 12.27
N ASP A 252 0.98 -4.44 11.34
CA ASP A 252 0.59 -5.83 11.06
C ASP A 252 1.39 -6.43 9.87
N GLY A 253 2.38 -5.71 9.35
CA GLY A 253 3.20 -6.12 8.21
C GLY A 253 2.58 -5.96 6.84
N MET A 254 1.29 -5.64 6.77
CA MET A 254 0.53 -5.57 5.54
C MET A 254 0.41 -4.14 5.00
N LEU A 255 1.08 -3.18 5.65
CA LEU A 255 1.21 -1.80 5.21
C LEU A 255 2.31 -1.64 4.15
N GLY A 256 2.07 -0.75 3.20
CA GLY A 256 2.99 -0.44 2.11
C GLY A 256 2.27 0.10 0.88
N TYR A 257 3.05 0.35 -0.18
CA TYR A 257 2.54 0.68 -1.50
C TYR A 257 2.46 -0.56 -2.37
N PHE A 258 1.27 -0.87 -2.86
CA PHE A 258 1.02 -2.01 -3.73
C PHE A 258 0.96 -1.54 -5.18
N PRO A 259 1.65 -2.21 -6.12
CA PRO A 259 1.38 -2.06 -7.55
C PRO A 259 -0.12 -2.18 -7.83
N ALA A 260 -0.69 -1.20 -8.51
CA ALA A 260 -2.13 -1.10 -8.71
C ALA A 260 -2.48 -0.74 -10.15
N VAL A 261 -3.51 -1.39 -10.68
CA VAL A 261 -4.07 -1.10 -11.99
C VAL A 261 -5.58 -0.99 -11.89
N SER A 262 -6.13 0.00 -12.57
CA SER A 262 -7.57 0.20 -12.70
C SER A 262 -7.99 0.18 -14.15
N VAL A 263 -9.12 -0.46 -14.41
CA VAL A 263 -9.67 -0.66 -15.76
C VAL A 263 -11.11 -0.15 -15.81
N PHE A 264 -11.57 0.27 -17.00
CA PHE A 264 -12.91 0.82 -17.23
C PHE A 264 -13.45 0.44 -18.61
N ARG A 265 -14.73 0.04 -18.67
CA ARG A 265 -15.51 -0.23 -19.90
C ARG A 265 -14.75 -0.97 -21.00
N GLY A 266 -14.26 -2.18 -20.72
CA GLY A 266 -13.52 -3.01 -21.70
C GLY A 266 -12.02 -2.73 -21.76
N GLY A 267 -11.53 -1.73 -21.01
CA GLY A 267 -10.10 -1.48 -20.85
C GLY A 267 -9.42 -2.71 -20.25
N ALA A 268 -8.25 -3.05 -20.78
CA ALA A 268 -7.53 -4.24 -20.36
C ALA A 268 -6.03 -3.99 -20.34
N ALA A 269 -5.38 -4.64 -19.38
CA ALA A 269 -3.94 -4.56 -19.20
C ALA A 269 -3.35 -5.91 -18.81
N GLU A 270 -2.08 -6.08 -19.13
CA GLU A 270 -1.24 -7.20 -18.74
C GLU A 270 -0.13 -6.68 -17.82
N VAL A 271 0.01 -7.25 -16.63
CA VAL A 271 1.01 -6.83 -15.64
C VAL A 271 2.21 -7.77 -15.61
N ASN A 272 3.40 -7.21 -15.42
CA ASN A 272 4.66 -7.94 -15.27
C ASN A 272 5.47 -7.38 -14.09
N PHE A 273 5.58 -8.18 -13.04
CA PHE A 273 6.28 -7.80 -11.81
C PHE A 273 7.79 -8.10 -11.84
N GLY A 274 8.31 -8.60 -12.96
CA GLY A 274 9.69 -9.05 -13.12
C GLY A 274 9.91 -10.51 -12.69
N PRO A 275 11.16 -11.01 -12.69
CA PRO A 275 12.40 -10.28 -12.98
C PRO A 275 12.67 -10.08 -14.49
N GLN A 276 11.93 -10.77 -15.36
CA GLN A 276 12.06 -10.62 -16.82
C GLN A 276 11.07 -9.57 -17.34
N TRP A 277 11.53 -8.33 -17.45
CA TRP A 277 10.73 -7.21 -17.98
C TRP A 277 10.75 -7.16 -19.51
N TRP A 278 9.69 -6.59 -20.10
CA TRP A 278 9.65 -6.26 -21.52
C TRP A 278 10.64 -5.13 -21.85
N TYR A 279 10.73 -4.13 -20.97
CA TYR A 279 11.64 -2.99 -21.10
C TYR A 279 12.35 -2.70 -19.77
N PRO A 280 13.48 -3.39 -19.49
CA PRO A 280 14.22 -3.20 -18.23
C PRO A 280 14.65 -1.73 -18.04
N PRO A 281 14.56 -1.18 -16.81
CA PRO A 281 14.96 0.19 -16.56
C PRO A 281 16.50 0.34 -16.62
N PRO A 282 17.01 1.54 -16.94
CA PRO A 282 18.46 1.79 -16.98
C PRO A 282 19.11 1.49 -15.62
N GLY A 283 20.21 0.74 -15.61
CA GLY A 283 20.91 0.32 -14.37
C GLY A 283 20.32 -0.90 -13.66
N SER A 284 19.47 -1.69 -14.35
CA SER A 284 18.98 -2.98 -13.84
C SER A 284 19.82 -4.18 -14.31
N SER A 285 20.70 -4.01 -15.30
CA SER A 285 21.56 -5.06 -15.82
C SER A 285 22.89 -5.11 -15.05
N ALA A 286 23.38 -6.31 -14.76
CA ALA A 286 24.69 -6.50 -14.11
C ALA A 286 25.88 -6.07 -14.98
N GLU A 287 25.64 -5.76 -16.26
CA GLU A 287 26.66 -5.28 -17.21
C GLU A 287 26.79 -3.75 -17.23
N ASP A 288 25.81 -3.02 -16.68
CA ASP A 288 25.85 -1.56 -16.53
C ASP A 288 26.60 -1.10 -15.26
N ASP A 289 27.07 -2.03 -14.42
CA ASP A 289 27.93 -1.78 -13.23
C ASP A 289 29.38 -1.43 -13.61
N VAL A 290 29.58 -0.75 -14.76
CA VAL A 290 30.82 -0.02 -15.03
C VAL A 290 30.70 1.34 -14.36
N ASP A 291 31.31 1.46 -13.18
CA ASP A 291 31.43 2.66 -12.34
C ASP A 291 31.55 3.97 -13.15
N MET A 292 30.40 4.58 -13.47
CA MET A 292 30.36 5.97 -13.89
C MET A 292 30.41 6.79 -12.61
N VAL A 293 31.61 7.29 -12.28
CA VAL A 293 31.87 8.26 -11.21
C VAL A 293 31.03 9.50 -11.47
N ASN A 294 29.80 9.53 -10.97
CA ASN A 294 28.97 10.72 -10.87
C ASN A 294 28.68 10.95 -9.38
N ASP A 295 29.00 12.15 -8.90
CA ASP A 295 28.86 12.64 -7.51
C ASP A 295 27.40 12.72 -6.98
N GLU A 296 26.46 11.99 -7.59
CA GLU A 296 25.08 11.87 -7.10
C GLU A 296 24.99 10.73 -6.07
N PRO A 297 24.27 10.90 -4.94
CA PRO A 297 24.13 9.83 -3.96
C PRO A 297 23.59 8.57 -4.64
N SER A 298 24.34 7.47 -4.59
CA SER A 298 24.00 6.23 -5.27
C SER A 298 22.67 5.71 -4.76
N LEU A 299 21.62 5.84 -5.57
CA LEU A 299 20.31 5.28 -5.23
C LEU A 299 20.43 3.75 -5.06
N PRO A 300 19.62 3.14 -4.18
CA PRO A 300 19.61 1.69 -4.01
C PRO A 300 19.41 0.94 -5.34
N LYS A 301 19.92 -0.29 -5.41
CA LYS A 301 19.74 -1.16 -6.57
C LYS A 301 18.24 -1.40 -6.82
N ILE A 302 17.82 -1.30 -8.09
CA ILE A 302 16.43 -1.60 -8.49
C ILE A 302 16.18 -3.10 -8.37
N ARG A 303 15.08 -3.47 -7.73
CA ARG A 303 14.62 -4.86 -7.57
C ARG A 303 13.29 -5.11 -8.28
N ALA A 304 13.03 -6.37 -8.60
CA ALA A 304 11.75 -6.77 -9.17
C ALA A 304 10.67 -6.83 -8.10
N ALA A 305 9.49 -6.28 -8.40
CA ALA A 305 8.36 -6.35 -7.47
C ALA A 305 7.99 -7.80 -7.09
N SER A 306 8.31 -8.79 -7.94
CA SER A 306 8.17 -10.21 -7.62
C SER A 306 9.14 -10.71 -6.54
N ASP A 307 10.35 -10.14 -6.40
CA ASP A 307 11.30 -10.55 -5.35
C ASP A 307 10.73 -10.28 -3.94
N ARG A 308 9.85 -9.27 -3.81
CA ARG A 308 9.17 -8.95 -2.54
C ARG A 308 8.19 -10.06 -2.14
N TYR A 309 7.68 -10.84 -3.08
CA TYR A 309 6.77 -11.96 -2.77
C TYR A 309 7.47 -13.01 -1.90
N ASP A 310 8.68 -13.40 -2.28
CA ASP A 310 9.47 -14.37 -1.54
C ASP A 310 9.84 -13.82 -0.15
N GLU A 311 10.21 -12.53 -0.06
CA GLU A 311 10.47 -11.88 1.22
C GLU A 311 9.24 -11.86 2.12
N GLN A 312 8.07 -11.55 1.57
CA GLN A 312 6.83 -11.49 2.35
C GLN A 312 6.42 -12.89 2.85
N ILE A 313 6.62 -13.95 2.05
CA ILE A 313 6.39 -15.33 2.50
C ILE A 313 7.34 -15.68 3.65
N VAL A 314 8.63 -15.34 3.53
CA VAL A 314 9.63 -15.61 4.57
C VAL A 314 9.27 -14.86 5.85
N GLU A 315 8.90 -13.59 5.75
CA GLU A 315 8.40 -12.78 6.86
C GLU A 315 7.16 -13.42 7.48
N ASP A 316 6.17 -13.79 6.67
CA ASP A 316 4.93 -14.39 7.16
C ASP A 316 5.17 -15.68 7.94
N ILE A 317 5.99 -16.60 7.42
CA ILE A 317 6.35 -17.86 8.10
C ILE A 317 7.14 -17.58 9.38
N LEU A 318 8.11 -16.66 9.34
CA LEU A 318 8.91 -16.31 10.50
C LEU A 318 8.03 -15.77 11.63
N TYR A 319 7.14 -14.83 11.32
CA TYR A 319 6.23 -14.28 12.31
C TYR A 319 5.22 -15.32 12.79
N ASP A 320 4.76 -16.26 11.94
CA ASP A 320 3.89 -17.36 12.40
C ASP A 320 4.59 -18.23 13.45
N ILE A 321 5.90 -18.48 13.30
CA ILE A 321 6.71 -19.21 14.29
C ILE A 321 6.90 -18.39 15.56
N VAL A 322 7.20 -17.09 15.43
CA VAL A 322 7.38 -16.19 16.58
C VAL A 322 6.09 -16.09 17.40
N ASP A 323 4.95 -15.92 16.72
CA ASP A 323 3.62 -15.87 17.32
C ASP A 323 3.31 -17.19 18.05
N GLU A 324 3.57 -18.35 17.43
CA GLU A 324 3.38 -19.67 18.06
C GLU A 324 4.19 -19.83 19.35
N VAL A 325 5.47 -19.46 19.33
CA VAL A 325 6.34 -19.54 20.51
C VAL A 325 5.87 -18.58 21.60
N ASP A 326 5.48 -17.36 21.25
CA ASP A 326 4.97 -16.36 22.19
C ASP A 326 3.66 -16.82 22.85
N PHE A 327 2.72 -17.38 22.08
CA PHE A 327 1.51 -18.01 22.62
C PHE A 327 1.82 -19.22 23.50
N TRP A 328 2.71 -20.11 23.07
CA TRP A 328 3.10 -21.29 23.85
C TRP A 328 3.71 -20.91 25.21
N ILE A 329 4.57 -19.88 25.24
CA ILE A 329 5.16 -19.35 26.47
C ILE A 329 4.07 -18.74 27.38
N ARG A 330 3.16 -17.93 26.82
CA ARG A 330 2.05 -17.32 27.58
C ARG A 330 1.08 -18.34 28.16
N ASP A 331 0.83 -19.41 27.43
CA ASP A 331 -0.02 -20.53 27.86
C ASP A 331 0.66 -21.45 28.90
N GLY A 332 1.93 -21.18 29.23
CA GLY A 332 2.66 -21.86 30.30
C GLY A 332 3.43 -23.10 29.84
N GLY A 333 3.67 -23.25 28.53
CA GLY A 333 4.62 -24.21 27.97
C GLY A 333 4.25 -25.68 28.12
N ASP A 334 2.97 -26.02 28.26
CA ASP A 334 2.54 -27.39 28.53
C ASP A 334 2.15 -28.13 27.23
N SER A 335 2.83 -29.25 26.97
CA SER A 335 2.62 -30.13 25.81
C SER A 335 1.56 -31.20 26.04
N GLY A 336 0.75 -31.12 27.10
CA GLY A 336 -0.31 -32.10 27.29
C GLY A 336 -1.12 -31.95 28.56
N LYS A 337 -2.27 -31.26 28.41
CA LYS A 337 -3.48 -31.16 29.26
C LYS A 337 -3.73 -29.70 29.65
N GLY A 338 -4.47 -29.02 28.79
CA GLY A 338 -4.83 -27.61 28.92
C GLY A 338 -5.23 -27.22 30.34
N LYS A 339 -4.39 -26.41 30.97
CA LYS A 339 -4.85 -25.51 32.02
C LYS A 339 -5.53 -24.34 31.31
N LYS A 340 -6.86 -24.32 31.31
CA LYS A 340 -7.62 -23.09 31.06
C LYS A 340 -7.18 -22.07 32.12
N ARG A 341 -6.26 -21.18 31.76
CA ARG A 341 -6.11 -19.91 32.47
C ARG A 341 -7.16 -18.99 31.88
N ASP A 342 -8.17 -18.66 32.68
CA ASP A 342 -9.10 -17.59 32.34
C ASP A 342 -8.29 -16.33 32.04
N LEU A 343 -8.33 -15.89 30.78
CA LEU A 343 -7.79 -14.61 30.35
C LEU A 343 -8.65 -13.51 30.98
N GLN A 344 -8.33 -13.16 32.23
CA GLN A 344 -8.77 -11.90 32.81
C GLN A 344 -7.95 -10.79 32.17
N PHE A 345 -8.55 -10.08 31.22
CA PHE A 345 -8.08 -8.77 30.81
C PHE A 345 -8.04 -7.89 32.05
N ALA A 346 -6.83 -7.43 32.43
CA ALA A 346 -6.66 -6.46 33.49
C ALA A 346 -7.17 -5.10 33.00
N ASP A 347 -8.44 -4.81 33.26
CA ASP A 347 -8.97 -3.46 33.14
C ASP A 347 -8.52 -2.63 34.36
N GLY A 348 -7.83 -1.53 34.09
CA GLY A 348 -7.43 -0.57 35.10
C GLY A 348 -8.58 0.38 35.40
N GLY A 349 -9.28 0.20 36.52
CA GLY A 349 -10.33 1.13 36.91
C GLY A 349 -10.97 0.88 38.27
N ALA A 350 -10.60 1.73 39.23
CA ALA A 350 -11.30 2.19 40.43
C ALA A 350 -12.55 1.42 40.97
N ALA A 351 -12.48 1.18 42.29
CA ALA A 351 -13.52 0.70 43.19
C ALA A 351 -14.93 1.32 43.01
N ASN A 352 -15.96 0.45 43.01
CA ASN A 352 -17.06 0.52 43.97
C ASN A 352 -17.89 -0.78 43.94
N GLY A 353 -18.27 -1.27 45.11
CA GLY A 353 -18.82 -2.60 45.31
C GLY A 353 -20.35 -2.74 45.16
N GLY A 354 -20.81 -3.99 45.16
CA GLY A 354 -22.18 -4.35 45.48
C GLY A 354 -22.74 -5.58 44.74
N GLY A 355 -22.65 -6.76 45.37
CA GLY A 355 -23.77 -7.72 45.42
C GLY A 355 -24.03 -8.72 44.28
N LEU A 356 -23.64 -9.97 44.54
CA LEU A 356 -24.42 -11.22 44.41
C LEU A 356 -25.10 -11.59 43.08
N GLY A 357 -24.67 -12.72 42.50
CA GLY A 357 -25.47 -13.53 41.59
C GLY A 357 -24.65 -14.55 40.81
N GLY A 358 -24.42 -15.73 41.39
CA GLY A 358 -23.74 -16.83 40.70
C GLY A 358 -24.54 -17.37 39.52
N GLY A 359 -23.85 -17.53 38.39
CA GLY A 359 -24.36 -18.19 37.19
C GLY A 359 -23.17 -18.75 36.42
N ASP A 360 -23.00 -20.07 36.51
CA ASP A 360 -22.06 -20.88 35.75
C ASP A 360 -22.25 -20.65 34.24
N ALA A 361 -21.19 -20.23 33.55
CA ALA A 361 -21.19 -20.06 32.10
C ALA A 361 -19.83 -20.47 31.54
N GLY A 362 -19.57 -21.78 31.54
CA GLY A 362 -18.58 -22.39 30.65
C GLY A 362 -19.00 -22.15 29.20
N GLY A 363 -18.50 -21.08 28.59
CA GLY A 363 -18.62 -20.84 27.15
C GLY A 363 -17.56 -21.64 26.41
N GLU A 364 -17.98 -22.70 25.73
CA GLU A 364 -17.26 -23.26 24.58
C GLU A 364 -17.04 -22.16 23.53
N ILE A 365 -15.97 -22.30 22.74
CA ILE A 365 -15.70 -21.48 21.55
C ILE A 365 -16.97 -21.54 20.69
N LYS A 366 -17.75 -20.46 20.66
CA LYS A 366 -18.91 -20.37 19.79
C LYS A 366 -18.39 -20.22 18.37
N GLU A 367 -18.48 -21.29 17.59
CA GLU A 367 -18.59 -21.20 16.14
C GLU A 367 -19.71 -20.20 15.83
N LEU A 368 -19.35 -19.05 15.27
CA LEU A 368 -20.32 -18.12 14.70
C LEU A 368 -20.74 -18.71 13.35
N VAL A 369 -21.77 -19.57 13.39
CA VAL A 369 -22.58 -19.87 12.21
C VAL A 369 -23.46 -18.64 11.98
N GLN A 370 -23.17 -17.88 10.94
CA GLN A 370 -24.15 -16.94 10.40
C GLN A 370 -25.16 -17.76 9.60
N ASP A 371 -26.39 -17.80 10.09
CA ASP A 371 -27.54 -18.30 9.32
C ASP A 371 -27.92 -17.24 8.28
N ASP A 372 -28.08 -17.67 7.03
CA ASP A 372 -28.56 -16.84 5.92
C ASP A 372 -30.04 -16.51 6.10
N GLU A 373 -30.39 -15.22 6.18
CA GLU A 373 -31.72 -14.69 5.80
C GLU A 373 -31.63 -13.81 4.56
#